data_AF-A0A4S2V0W9-F1
#
_entry.id   AF-A0A4S2V0W9-F1
#
_cell.length_a   1.000
_cell.length_b   1.000
_cell.length_c   1.000
_cell.angle_alpha   90.00
_cell.angle_beta   90.00
_cell.angle_gamma   90.00
#
_symmetry.space_group_name_H-M   'P 1'
#
loop_
_entity.id
_entity.type
_entity.pdbx_description
1 polymer ?
#
loop_
_entity_poly.entity_id
_entity_poly.type
_entity_poly.pdbx_seq_one_letter_code
_entity_poly.pdbx_strand_id
1 'polypeptide(L)'
;MPRRTIARRPALLVAAGAALLLTAAPLTPASAAVGDIQVVLGEPGKDGPLMGSPIKLVRSPADGHCYTVKEVFPDAPDGSYFRSVSNHTNASVFVYEADACAGAPRDRTPMEPGKVIINVPIHSFKVTPSPDLPLTTPSPPAG
;
A
#
# COMPACT_ATOMS: atom_id res chain seq x y z
N MET A 1 38.42 63.13 -12.63
CA MET A 1 39.45 62.81 -11.60
C MET A 1 39.23 63.78 -10.44
N PRO A 2 39.14 63.36 -9.15
CA PRO A 2 40.01 62.38 -8.49
C PRO A 2 39.30 61.24 -7.74
N ARG A 3 40.14 60.27 -7.39
CA ARG A 3 39.92 59.02 -6.67
C ARG A 3 39.98 59.29 -5.16
N ARG A 4 39.05 58.73 -4.37
CA ARG A 4 39.27 58.48 -2.94
C ARG A 4 38.75 57.10 -2.56
N THR A 5 39.71 56.20 -2.38
CA THR A 5 39.56 54.85 -1.85
C THR A 5 39.56 54.93 -0.33
N ILE A 6 38.55 54.39 0.35
CA ILE A 6 38.63 54.02 1.76
C ILE A 6 38.07 52.61 1.89
N ALA A 7 38.99 51.66 2.11
CA ALA A 7 38.67 50.32 2.55
C ALA A 7 38.36 50.34 4.05
N ARG A 8 37.31 49.64 4.48
CA ARG A 8 37.20 49.05 5.83
C ARG A 8 36.21 47.87 5.83
N ARG A 9 36.84 46.70 5.92
CA ARG A 9 36.48 45.34 6.38
C ARG A 9 35.04 44.96 6.79
N PRO A 10 34.72 43.64 6.66
CA PRO A 10 33.36 43.12 6.60
C PRO A 10 32.77 42.89 8.00
N ALA A 11 31.49 43.23 8.16
CA ALA A 11 30.69 42.68 9.25
C ALA A 11 30.14 41.32 8.78
N LEU A 12 30.71 40.24 9.29
CA LEU A 12 30.14 38.90 9.28
C LEU A 12 28.82 38.94 10.06
N LEU A 13 27.69 38.97 9.37
CA LEU A 13 26.42 38.61 9.96
C LEU A 13 26.21 37.11 9.75
N VAL A 14 26.54 36.36 10.79
CA VAL A 14 26.12 34.97 10.99
C VAL A 14 24.61 34.98 11.13
N ALA A 15 23.89 34.77 10.04
CA ALA A 15 22.45 34.51 10.08
C ALA A 15 22.26 33.02 10.31
N ALA A 16 21.88 32.70 11.55
CA ALA A 16 21.59 31.38 12.06
C ALA A 16 20.67 30.60 11.11
N GLY A 17 21.11 29.39 10.75
CA GLY A 17 20.32 28.44 9.99
C GLY A 17 19.08 28.01 10.76
N ALA A 18 17.91 28.30 10.19
CA ALA A 18 16.67 27.64 10.59
C ALA A 18 16.66 26.25 9.94
N ALA A 19 17.20 25.25 10.64
CA ALA A 19 16.95 23.86 10.29
C ALA A 19 15.48 23.56 10.62
N LEU A 20 14.63 23.50 9.59
CA LEU A 20 13.32 22.87 9.67
C LEU A 20 13.55 21.39 10.01
N LEU A 21 13.45 21.05 11.29
CA LEU A 21 13.28 19.68 11.74
C LEU A 21 11.93 19.20 11.19
N LEU A 22 11.94 18.61 10.00
CA LEU A 22 10.89 17.68 9.62
C LEU A 22 10.99 16.53 10.63
N THR A 23 10.15 16.60 11.65
CA THR A 23 9.80 15.45 12.48
C THR A 23 9.25 14.40 11.53
N ALA A 24 10.12 13.50 11.07
CA ALA A 24 9.69 12.26 10.45
C ALA A 24 8.83 11.57 11.51
N ALA A 25 7.51 11.56 11.29
CA ALA A 25 6.63 10.67 12.04
C ALA A 25 7.25 9.26 11.90
N PRO A 26 7.44 8.51 13.00
CA PRO A 26 7.91 7.14 12.87
C PRO A 26 6.90 6.43 11.97
N LEU A 27 7.40 5.89 10.85
CA LEU A 27 6.67 4.88 10.08
C LEU A 27 6.30 3.81 11.10
N THR A 28 5.03 3.79 11.52
CA THR A 28 4.50 2.64 12.23
C THR A 28 4.82 1.43 11.37
N PRO A 29 5.44 0.37 11.92
CA PRO A 29 5.73 -0.82 11.14
C PRO A 29 4.41 -1.27 10.53
N ALA A 30 4.35 -1.34 9.20
CA ALA A 30 3.18 -1.87 8.51
C ALA A 30 2.97 -3.28 9.06
N SER A 31 1.91 -3.45 9.84
CA SER A 31 1.51 -4.77 10.32
C SER A 31 1.10 -5.59 9.11
N ALA A 32 1.36 -6.89 9.14
CA ALA A 32 0.88 -7.80 8.12
C ALA A 32 -0.46 -8.38 8.59
N ALA A 33 -1.45 -8.42 7.71
CA ALA A 33 -2.68 -9.15 7.98
C ALA A 33 -2.39 -10.64 8.14
N VAL A 34 -3.09 -11.29 9.07
CA VAL A 34 -2.95 -12.74 9.30
C VAL A 34 -3.82 -13.47 8.30
N GLY A 35 -3.21 -14.37 7.53
CA GLY A 35 -3.87 -15.16 6.48
C GLY A 35 -3.37 -14.78 5.09
N ASP A 36 -4.15 -15.16 4.07
CA ASP A 36 -3.77 -15.03 2.66
C ASP A 36 -4.87 -14.34 1.84
N ILE A 37 -4.47 -13.61 0.81
CA ILE A 37 -5.38 -13.19 -0.25
C ILE A 37 -5.13 -14.09 -1.46
N GLN A 38 -6.18 -14.80 -1.91
CA GLN A 38 -6.10 -15.60 -3.12
C GLN A 38 -6.57 -14.77 -4.31
N VAL A 39 -5.77 -14.75 -5.37
CA VAL A 39 -6.12 -14.08 -6.62
C VAL A 39 -6.03 -15.03 -7.80
N VAL A 40 -6.93 -14.86 -8.75
CA VAL A 40 -6.93 -15.59 -10.02
C VAL A 40 -6.69 -14.60 -11.15
N LEU A 41 -5.73 -14.92 -12.02
CA LEU A 41 -5.38 -14.08 -13.16
C LEU A 41 -6.46 -14.19 -14.26
N GLY A 42 -6.86 -13.03 -14.78
CA GLY A 42 -7.54 -12.86 -16.05
C GLY A 42 -6.57 -12.30 -17.09
N GLU A 43 -6.69 -12.77 -18.33
CA GLU A 43 -5.95 -12.24 -19.47
C GLU A 43 -6.96 -11.70 -20.48
N PRO A 44 -6.70 -10.53 -21.08
CA PRO A 44 -7.62 -9.93 -22.04
C PRO A 44 -7.86 -10.87 -23.22
N GLY A 45 -9.14 -11.13 -23.52
CA GLY A 45 -9.53 -12.01 -24.63
C GLY A 45 -9.47 -13.51 -24.32
N LYS A 46 -9.17 -13.92 -23.08
CA LYS A 46 -9.18 -15.32 -22.63
C LYS A 46 -10.12 -15.53 -21.44
N ASP A 47 -11.29 -14.91 -21.51
CA ASP A 47 -12.32 -14.96 -20.47
C ASP A 47 -13.12 -16.27 -20.53
N GLY A 48 -12.43 -17.38 -20.26
CA GLY A 48 -13.02 -18.70 -20.15
C GLY A 48 -13.46 -19.04 -18.72
N PRO A 49 -13.75 -20.33 -18.44
CA PRO A 49 -13.98 -20.82 -17.08
C PRO A 49 -12.79 -20.51 -16.15
N LEU A 50 -13.04 -20.34 -14.83
CA LEU A 50 -11.96 -20.12 -13.83
C LEU A 50 -11.01 -21.32 -13.74
N MET A 51 -11.48 -22.49 -14.14
CA MET A 51 -10.68 -23.71 -14.21
C MET A 51 -9.52 -23.55 -15.20
N GLY A 52 -8.29 -23.73 -14.71
CA GLY A 52 -7.06 -23.62 -15.49
C GLY A 52 -6.43 -22.22 -15.53
N SER A 53 -7.08 -21.21 -14.94
CA SER A 53 -6.48 -19.87 -14.81
C SER A 53 -5.39 -19.86 -13.73
N PRO A 54 -4.28 -19.12 -13.91
CA PRO A 54 -3.24 -19.03 -12.89
C PRO A 54 -3.77 -18.47 -11.56
N ILE A 55 -3.41 -19.12 -10.46
CA ILE A 55 -3.80 -18.74 -9.10
C ILE A 55 -2.55 -18.40 -8.30
N LYS A 56 -2.60 -17.32 -7.51
CA LYS A 56 -1.56 -16.96 -6.55
C LYS A 56 -2.16 -16.65 -5.19
N LEU A 57 -1.35 -16.90 -4.17
CA LEU A 57 -1.62 -16.52 -2.79
C LEU A 57 -0.66 -15.41 -2.41
N VAL A 58 -1.20 -14.25 -2.07
CA VAL A 58 -0.44 -13.18 -1.41
C VAL A 58 -0.48 -13.47 0.08
N ARG A 59 0.64 -13.97 0.60
CA ARG A 59 0.76 -14.43 1.98
C ARG A 59 1.05 -13.29 2.92
N SER A 60 0.32 -13.24 4.02
CA SER A 60 0.48 -12.24 5.08
C SER A 60 0.63 -10.82 4.51
N PRO A 61 -0.37 -10.34 3.74
CA PRO A 61 -0.24 -9.09 3.01
C PRO A 61 -0.06 -7.92 3.97
N ALA A 62 0.81 -6.99 3.60
CA ALA A 62 1.13 -5.81 4.40
C ALA A 62 -0.04 -4.82 4.40
N ASP A 63 -0.35 -4.29 5.58
CA ASP A 63 -1.38 -3.28 5.77
C ASP A 63 -1.04 -2.01 4.98
N GLY A 64 -2.03 -1.49 4.26
CA GLY A 64 -1.88 -0.29 3.44
C GLY A 64 -1.10 -0.49 2.14
N HIS A 65 -0.45 -1.64 1.91
CA HIS A 65 0.22 -1.93 0.65
C HIS A 65 -0.78 -2.18 -0.47
N CYS A 66 -0.52 -1.59 -1.63
CA CYS A 66 -1.34 -1.79 -2.82
C CYS A 66 -0.70 -2.85 -3.71
N TYR A 67 -1.33 -4.01 -3.78
CA TYR A 67 -0.88 -5.11 -4.62
C TYR A 67 -1.44 -4.95 -6.04
N THR A 68 -0.54 -4.92 -7.02
CA THR A 68 -0.86 -4.80 -8.45
C THR A 68 -0.77 -6.15 -9.15
N VAL A 69 -1.40 -6.27 -10.32
CA VAL A 69 -1.32 -7.51 -11.13
C VAL A 69 0.12 -7.89 -11.45
N LYS A 70 0.94 -6.91 -11.86
CA LYS A 70 2.36 -7.13 -12.20
C LYS A 70 3.22 -7.48 -11.00
N GLU A 71 2.85 -7.06 -9.80
CA GLU A 71 3.54 -7.47 -8.58
C GLU A 71 3.26 -8.94 -8.26
N VAL A 72 2.00 -9.36 -8.34
CA VAL A 72 1.60 -10.73 -7.97
C VAL A 72 1.87 -11.75 -9.09
N PHE A 73 1.75 -11.31 -10.35
CA PHE A 73 2.00 -12.08 -11.56
C PHE A 73 2.95 -11.28 -12.49
N PRO A 74 4.28 -11.29 -12.24
CA PRO A 74 5.24 -10.51 -13.00
C PRO A 74 5.28 -10.86 -14.49
N ASP A 75 5.00 -12.12 -14.82
CA ASP A 75 5.01 -12.64 -16.19
C ASP A 75 3.66 -12.49 -16.90
N ALA A 76 2.64 -11.90 -16.25
CA ALA A 76 1.33 -11.71 -16.88
C ALA A 76 1.43 -10.75 -18.07
N PRO A 77 0.69 -10.97 -19.17
CA PRO A 77 0.66 -10.03 -20.29
C PRO A 77 0.09 -8.66 -19.88
N ASP A 78 0.36 -7.65 -20.71
CA ASP A 78 -0.19 -6.31 -20.48
C ASP A 78 -1.71 -6.31 -20.65
N GLY A 79 -2.39 -5.52 -19.81
CA GLY A 79 -3.85 -5.52 -19.74
C GLY A 79 -4.45 -6.69 -18.94
N SER A 80 -3.63 -7.58 -18.36
CA SER A 80 -4.09 -8.55 -17.38
C SER A 80 -4.70 -7.89 -16.14
N TYR A 81 -5.59 -8.63 -15.49
CA TYR A 81 -6.33 -8.20 -14.32
C TYR A 81 -6.54 -9.36 -13.36
N PHE A 82 -6.88 -9.09 -12.11
CA PHE A 82 -7.38 -10.09 -11.18
C PHE A 82 -8.84 -10.37 -11.50
N ARG A 83 -9.11 -11.56 -12.03
CA ARG A 83 -10.46 -12.01 -12.37
C ARG A 83 -11.27 -12.41 -11.13
N SER A 84 -10.57 -12.81 -10.07
CA SER A 84 -11.13 -12.91 -8.73
C SER A 84 -10.12 -12.53 -7.66
N VAL A 85 -10.64 -11.99 -6.56
CA VAL A 85 -9.91 -11.72 -5.33
C VAL A 85 -10.72 -12.29 -4.16
N SER A 86 -10.13 -13.23 -3.43
CA SER A 86 -10.71 -13.87 -2.25
C SER A 86 -9.94 -13.46 -1.00
N ASN A 87 -10.64 -12.90 -0.03
CA ASN A 87 -10.06 -12.50 1.24
C ASN A 87 -10.11 -13.65 2.25
N HIS A 88 -8.99 -14.33 2.46
CA HIS A 88 -8.83 -15.32 3.53
C HIS A 88 -7.96 -14.78 4.67
N THR A 89 -7.89 -13.45 4.80
CA THR A 89 -7.20 -12.79 5.91
C THR A 89 -8.18 -12.43 7.02
N ASN A 90 -7.66 -12.00 8.17
CA ASN A 90 -8.43 -11.39 9.25
C ASN A 90 -8.68 -9.88 9.05
N ALA A 91 -8.20 -9.28 7.97
CA ALA A 91 -8.32 -7.86 7.68
C ALA A 91 -9.35 -7.59 6.58
N SER A 92 -9.80 -6.34 6.49
CA SER A 92 -10.67 -5.89 5.41
C SER A 92 -9.83 -5.50 4.18
N VAL A 93 -10.41 -5.61 2.97
CA VAL A 93 -9.67 -5.39 1.71
C VAL A 93 -10.48 -4.51 0.76
N PHE A 94 -9.88 -3.43 0.26
CA PHE A 94 -10.44 -2.69 -0.87
C PHE A 94 -9.92 -3.22 -2.20
N VAL A 95 -10.78 -3.28 -3.20
CA VAL A 95 -10.41 -3.62 -4.59
C VAL A 95 -10.64 -2.41 -5.50
N TYR A 96 -9.82 -2.31 -6.54
CA TYR A 96 -9.79 -1.17 -7.45
C TYR A 96 -9.79 -1.66 -8.90
N GLU A 97 -10.59 -1.01 -9.74
CA GLU A 97 -10.58 -1.20 -11.20
C GLU A 97 -9.43 -0.44 -11.87
N ALA A 98 -8.66 0.34 -11.11
CA ALA A 98 -7.45 1.00 -11.56
C ALA A 98 -6.20 0.33 -10.98
N ASP A 99 -5.07 0.54 -11.63
CA ASP A 99 -3.77 0.08 -11.13
C ASP A 99 -3.29 0.93 -9.94
N ALA A 100 -2.39 0.38 -9.14
CA ALA A 100 -1.77 1.04 -7.98
C ALA A 100 -2.76 1.73 -7.03
N CYS A 101 -3.97 1.19 -6.89
CA CYS A 101 -5.03 1.69 -6.03
C CYS A 101 -5.38 3.16 -6.30
N ALA A 102 -5.25 3.58 -7.56
CA ALA A 102 -5.57 4.92 -7.99
C ALA A 102 -7.08 5.18 -7.94
N GLY A 103 -7.45 6.38 -7.50
CA GLY A 103 -8.85 6.81 -7.44
C GLY A 103 -9.64 6.16 -6.30
N ALA A 104 -10.95 6.06 -6.49
CA ALA A 104 -11.84 5.47 -5.50
C ALA A 104 -11.84 3.94 -5.61
N PRO A 105 -11.98 3.21 -4.49
CA PRO A 105 -12.24 1.78 -4.54
C PRO A 105 -13.56 1.51 -5.27
N ARG A 106 -13.67 0.31 -5.87
CA ARG A 106 -14.88 -0.14 -6.56
C ARG A 106 -16.12 0.01 -5.68
N ASP A 107 -16.02 -0.53 -4.47
CA ASP A 107 -17.08 -0.47 -3.47
C ASP A 107 -16.67 0.48 -2.33
N ARG A 108 -17.64 1.23 -1.80
CA ARG A 108 -17.41 2.16 -0.67
C ARG A 108 -17.08 1.42 0.62
N THR A 109 -17.52 0.18 0.74
CA THR A 109 -17.26 -0.69 1.88
C THR A 109 -16.20 -1.72 1.50
N PRO A 110 -15.19 -1.96 2.35
CA PRO A 110 -14.18 -2.96 2.06
C PRO A 110 -14.79 -4.36 2.08
N MET A 111 -14.12 -5.27 1.38
CA MET A 111 -14.40 -6.69 1.38
C MET A 111 -13.96 -7.30 2.72
N GLU A 112 -14.93 -7.71 3.53
CA GLU A 112 -14.72 -8.38 4.82
C GLU A 112 -14.01 -9.74 4.68
N PRO A 113 -13.42 -10.26 5.77
CA PRO A 113 -12.89 -11.63 5.83
C PRO A 113 -13.87 -12.69 5.29
N GLY A 114 -13.35 -13.64 4.51
CA GLY A 114 -14.09 -14.74 3.92
C GLY A 114 -14.92 -14.40 2.67
N LYS A 115 -14.89 -13.15 2.21
CA LYS A 115 -15.59 -12.72 1.00
C LYS A 115 -14.74 -12.93 -0.26
N VAL A 116 -15.43 -13.05 -1.39
CA VAL A 116 -14.82 -13.15 -2.71
C VAL A 116 -15.52 -12.21 -3.69
N ILE A 117 -14.74 -11.58 -4.54
CA ILE A 117 -15.23 -10.82 -5.70
C ILE A 117 -14.77 -11.57 -6.95
N ILE A 118 -15.70 -11.77 -7.89
CA ILE A 118 -15.48 -12.48 -9.16
C ILE A 118 -16.06 -11.68 -10.31
N ASN A 119 -15.56 -11.92 -11.53
CA ASN A 119 -16.10 -11.40 -12.79
C ASN A 119 -16.10 -9.87 -12.92
N VAL A 120 -15.12 -9.21 -12.29
CA VAL A 120 -14.88 -7.77 -12.44
C VAL A 120 -13.39 -7.59 -12.78
N PRO A 121 -13.03 -6.70 -13.71
CA PRO A 121 -11.63 -6.43 -14.03
C PRO A 121 -10.97 -5.62 -12.90
N ILE A 122 -10.44 -6.33 -11.90
CA ILE A 122 -9.75 -5.70 -10.76
C ILE A 122 -8.27 -5.57 -11.12
N HIS A 123 -7.70 -4.38 -11.04
CA HIS A 123 -6.30 -4.13 -11.39
C HIS A 123 -5.39 -4.01 -10.17
N SER A 124 -5.96 -3.70 -9.00
CA SER A 124 -5.22 -3.70 -7.75
C SER A 124 -6.11 -3.91 -6.53
N PHE A 125 -5.52 -4.29 -5.41
CA PHE A 125 -6.20 -4.38 -4.13
C PHE A 125 -5.30 -3.87 -2.99
N LYS A 126 -5.93 -3.38 -1.92
CA LYS A 126 -5.23 -2.86 -0.74
C LYS A 126 -5.85 -3.41 0.52
N VAL A 127 -5.02 -3.94 1.40
CA VAL A 127 -5.43 -4.36 2.75
C VAL A 127 -5.62 -3.11 3.61
N THR A 128 -6.77 -2.99 4.25
CA THR A 128 -6.99 -1.95 5.24
C THR A 128 -6.33 -2.37 6.54
N PRO A 129 -5.54 -1.49 7.18
CA PRO A 129 -5.10 -1.74 8.54
C PRO A 129 -6.32 -2.07 9.39
N SER A 130 -6.27 -3.19 10.10
CA SER A 130 -7.28 -3.44 11.14
C SER A 130 -7.17 -2.30 12.15
N PRO A 131 -8.26 -1.63 12.56
CA PRO A 131 -8.20 -0.74 13.69
C PRO A 131 -7.64 -1.56 14.86
N ASP A 132 -6.51 -1.12 15.40
CA ASP A 132 -5.71 -1.84 16.40
C ASP A 132 -6.63 -2.60 17.36
N LEU A 133 -6.61 -3.94 17.31
CA LEU A 133 -6.97 -4.68 18.50
C LEU A 133 -5.99 -4.19 19.56
N PRO A 134 -6.45 -3.64 20.70
CA PRO A 134 -5.55 -3.08 21.70
C PRO A 134 -4.50 -4.14 22.00
N LEU A 135 -3.21 -3.80 21.79
CA LEU A 135 -2.10 -4.63 22.23
C LEU A 135 -2.39 -4.95 23.70
N THR A 136 -2.71 -6.20 24.01
CA THR A 136 -2.83 -6.66 25.38
C THR A 136 -1.49 -6.38 26.03
N THR A 137 -1.39 -5.30 26.81
CA THR A 137 -0.23 -5.02 27.65
C THR A 137 0.05 -6.28 28.46
N PRO A 138 1.26 -6.87 28.38
CA PRO A 138 1.59 -7.97 29.28
C PRO A 138 1.50 -7.44 30.71
N SER A 139 0.63 -8.06 31.52
CA SER A 139 0.55 -7.76 32.95
C SER A 139 1.95 -7.88 33.56
N PRO A 140 2.38 -6.93 34.40
CA PRO A 140 3.65 -7.08 35.11
C PRO A 140 3.59 -8.33 35.99
N PRO A 141 4.70 -9.07 36.14
CA PRO A 141 4.73 -10.22 37.04
C PRO A 141 4.38 -9.76 38.45
N ALA A 142 3.42 -10.44 39.08
CA ALA A 142 3.12 -10.25 40.49
C ALA A 142 4.38 -10.62 41.29
N GLY A 143 4.90 -9.65 42.04
CA GLY A 143 5.92 -9.87 43.08
C GLY A 143 5.28 -10.35 44.37
#